data_AF-A0A940FZW0-F1
#
_entry.id   AF-A0A940FZW0-F1
#
_cell.length_a   1.000
_cell.length_b   1.000
_cell.length_c   1.000
_cell.angle_alpha   90.00
_cell.angle_beta   90.00
_cell.angle_gamma   90.00
#
_symmetry.space_group_name_H-M   'P 1'
#
loop_
_entity.id
_entity.type
_entity.pdbx_description
1 polymer ?
#
loop_
_entity_poly.entity_id
_entity_poly.type
_entity_poly.pdbx_seq_one_letter_code
_entity_poly.pdbx_strand_id
1 'polypeptide(L)'
;MAYRTHVGALDSYEKGLIELEDDLRKYAFSNIFEVAGAASPFERVAVVQNLEYVAEVMRVEGDSPWFAAPHDEFALVMDGEIVFNFVKLADGQVPSHEGGALRLGAQPNGPGMGRVTARRGHQVLLPHGAAYQLVSGKPAVAIIQTVDGPETVKRWSDICTLG
;
A
#
# COMPACT_ATOMS: atom_id res chain seq x y z
N MET A 1 -11.42 -20.57 29.20
CA MET A 1 -10.40 -19.64 28.66
C MET A 1 -10.99 -18.96 27.44
N ALA A 2 -10.84 -17.64 27.30
CA ALA A 2 -11.30 -16.92 26.10
C ALA A 2 -10.20 -16.97 25.02
N TYR A 3 -10.58 -17.25 23.79
CA TYR A 3 -9.66 -17.20 22.65
C TYR A 3 -9.29 -15.74 22.35
N ARG A 4 -8.01 -15.47 22.11
CA ARG A 4 -7.50 -14.15 21.72
C ARG A 4 -6.73 -14.27 20.41
N THR A 5 -7.21 -13.61 19.37
CA THR A 5 -6.45 -13.43 18.12
C THR A 5 -5.50 -12.26 18.29
N HIS A 6 -4.21 -12.49 18.05
CA HIS A 6 -3.19 -11.45 18.07
C HIS A 6 -3.01 -10.88 16.66
N VAL A 7 -2.99 -9.55 16.57
CA VAL A 7 -2.79 -8.81 15.31
C VAL A 7 -1.75 -7.72 15.55
N GLY A 8 -0.90 -7.45 14.56
CA GLY A 8 0.05 -6.35 14.62
C GLY A 8 -0.62 -4.99 14.38
N ALA A 9 0.07 -3.94 14.79
CA ALA A 9 -0.26 -2.54 14.57
C ALA A 9 1.03 -1.73 14.42
N LEU A 10 0.94 -0.50 13.92
CA LEU A 10 2.10 0.36 13.70
C LEU A 10 2.84 0.68 15.01
N ASP A 11 2.10 0.82 16.11
CA ASP A 11 2.62 1.09 17.45
C ASP A 11 2.93 -0.16 18.27
N SER A 12 2.57 -1.34 17.77
CA SER A 12 2.68 -2.61 18.49
C SER A 12 2.76 -3.79 17.52
N TYR A 13 3.98 -4.14 17.12
CA TYR A 13 4.28 -5.35 16.36
C TYR A 13 5.49 -6.08 16.97
N GLU A 14 5.55 -7.38 16.74
CA GLU A 14 6.72 -8.20 17.03
C GLU A 14 7.20 -8.78 15.69
N LYS A 15 8.38 -8.34 15.24
CA LYS A 15 9.00 -8.89 14.03
C LYS A 15 9.46 -10.31 14.35
N GLY A 16 9.13 -11.24 13.46
CA GLY A 16 9.60 -12.62 13.59
C GLY A 16 11.12 -12.74 13.43
N LEU A 17 11.64 -13.92 13.75
CA LEU A 17 13.06 -14.25 13.61
C LEU A 17 13.23 -15.30 12.50
N ILE A 18 14.33 -15.18 11.75
CA ILE A 18 14.76 -16.19 10.77
C ILE A 18 16.13 -16.74 11.21
N GLU A 19 16.19 -18.04 11.52
CA GLU A 19 17.40 -18.74 11.94
C GLU A 19 17.66 -19.93 11.00
N LEU A 20 18.66 -19.80 10.13
CA LEU A 20 18.97 -20.80 9.11
C LEU A 20 20.48 -20.83 8.82
N GLU A 21 21.01 -22.00 8.50
CA GLU A 21 22.35 -22.15 7.90
C GLU A 21 22.29 -21.93 6.38
N ASP A 22 21.76 -20.78 5.95
CA ASP A 22 21.70 -20.37 4.54
C ASP A 22 21.84 -18.85 4.40
N ASP A 23 21.94 -18.36 3.17
CA ASP A 23 21.92 -16.94 2.84
C ASP A 23 20.53 -16.33 3.08
N LEU A 24 20.39 -15.57 4.17
CA LEU A 24 19.13 -14.94 4.59
C LEU A 24 18.54 -14.00 3.52
N ARG A 25 19.37 -13.49 2.60
CA ARG A 25 18.92 -12.61 1.50
C ARG A 25 17.92 -13.29 0.58
N LYS A 26 17.94 -14.62 0.48
CA LYS A 26 17.01 -15.41 -0.34
C LYS A 26 15.56 -15.33 0.14
N TYR A 27 15.33 -14.91 1.38
CA TYR A 27 14.02 -14.91 2.01
C TYR A 27 13.31 -13.55 1.97
N ALA A 28 14.02 -12.49 1.57
CA ALA A 28 13.49 -11.12 1.53
C ALA A 28 12.71 -10.73 2.81
N PHE A 29 13.18 -11.17 3.98
CA PHE A 29 12.41 -11.14 5.22
C PHE A 29 12.31 -9.74 5.82
N SER A 30 11.09 -9.20 5.89
CA SER A 30 10.77 -7.87 6.45
C SER A 30 9.45 -7.89 7.24
N ASN A 31 9.13 -6.81 7.97
CA ASN A 31 7.83 -6.63 8.62
C ASN A 31 7.15 -5.37 8.10
N ILE A 32 5.87 -5.46 7.69
CA ILE A 32 5.14 -4.34 7.09
C ILE A 32 4.99 -3.13 8.03
N PHE A 33 4.86 -3.34 9.33
CA PHE A 33 4.69 -2.24 10.29
C PHE A 33 6.01 -1.52 10.53
N GLU A 34 7.13 -2.27 10.57
CA GLU A 34 8.48 -1.70 10.60
C GLU A 34 8.75 -0.85 9.35
N VAL A 35 8.44 -1.38 8.16
CA VAL A 35 8.62 -0.67 6.89
C VAL A 35 7.74 0.59 6.82
N ALA A 36 6.47 0.49 7.20
CA ALA A 36 5.55 1.64 7.23
C ALA A 36 6.01 2.72 8.23
N GLY A 37 6.50 2.31 9.40
CA GLY A 37 6.97 3.23 10.44
C GLY A 37 8.21 4.02 10.05
N ALA A 38 9.08 3.44 9.22
CA ALA A 38 10.27 4.12 8.70
C ALA A 38 10.02 4.93 7.41
N ALA A 39 8.92 4.65 6.70
CA ALA A 39 8.57 5.29 5.43
C ALA A 39 7.99 6.69 5.61
N SER A 40 8.12 7.54 4.59
CA SER A 40 7.38 8.81 4.53
C SER A 40 5.88 8.57 4.30
N PRO A 41 4.97 9.47 4.70
CA PRO A 41 3.55 9.33 4.40
C PRO A 41 3.33 9.16 2.89
N PHE A 42 2.51 8.17 2.53
CA PHE A 42 2.15 7.80 1.15
C PHE A 42 3.29 7.27 0.27
N GLU A 43 4.48 7.03 0.83
CA GLU A 43 5.52 6.28 0.13
C GLU A 43 5.07 4.82 -0.07
N ARG A 44 5.19 4.30 -1.30
CA ARG A 44 4.76 2.95 -1.69
C ARG A 44 5.96 2.02 -1.76
N VAL A 45 6.32 1.40 -0.63
CA VAL A 45 7.52 0.60 -0.52
C VAL A 45 7.22 -0.85 -0.87
N ALA A 46 7.85 -1.39 -1.92
CA ALA A 46 7.70 -2.80 -2.27
C ALA A 46 8.28 -3.69 -1.16
N VAL A 47 7.46 -4.62 -0.66
CA VAL A 47 7.85 -5.65 0.33
C VAL A 47 7.79 -7.06 -0.23
N VAL A 48 7.12 -7.23 -1.38
CA VAL A 48 7.12 -8.45 -2.19
C VAL A 48 7.24 -8.06 -3.65
N GLN A 49 8.02 -8.81 -4.42
CA GLN A 49 8.04 -8.70 -5.87
C GLN A 49 8.11 -10.10 -6.48
N ASN A 50 7.24 -10.36 -7.45
CA ASN A 50 7.27 -11.56 -8.28
C ASN A 50 7.06 -11.17 -9.74
N LEU A 51 8.14 -11.23 -10.51
CA LEU A 51 8.21 -10.62 -11.85
C LEU A 51 7.78 -9.14 -11.78
N GLU A 52 6.78 -8.73 -12.56
CA GLU A 52 6.21 -7.39 -12.55
C GLU A 52 5.26 -7.11 -11.37
N TYR A 53 4.71 -8.14 -10.71
CA TYR A 53 3.71 -7.94 -9.64
C TYR A 53 4.37 -7.62 -8.31
N VAL A 54 3.81 -6.65 -7.58
CA VAL A 54 4.32 -6.21 -6.27
C VAL A 54 3.22 -6.12 -5.22
N ALA A 55 3.63 -6.31 -3.96
CA ALA A 55 2.86 -5.85 -2.81
C ALA A 55 3.63 -4.70 -2.16
N GLU A 56 2.98 -3.55 -2.04
CA GLU A 56 3.58 -2.33 -1.51
C GLU A 56 2.97 -2.01 -0.15
N VAL A 57 3.81 -1.61 0.80
CA VAL A 57 3.38 -1.07 2.08
C VAL A 57 3.34 0.44 2.01
N MET A 58 2.25 1.01 2.50
CA MET A 58 2.05 2.45 2.59
C MET A 58 1.64 2.85 4.01
N ARG A 59 2.34 3.83 4.59
CA ARG A 59 1.84 4.58 5.74
C ARG A 59 0.90 5.68 5.26
N VAL A 60 -0.35 5.63 5.70
CA VAL A 60 -1.39 6.60 5.36
C VAL A 60 -1.57 7.56 6.53
N GLU A 61 -1.22 8.82 6.32
CA GLU A 61 -1.32 9.87 7.36
C GLU A 61 -1.54 11.24 6.72
N GLY A 62 -2.65 11.89 7.08
CA GLY A 62 -3.16 13.07 6.41
C GLY A 62 -3.91 12.70 5.13
N ASP A 63 -3.82 13.58 4.14
CA ASP A 63 -4.48 13.44 2.84
C ASP A 63 -3.45 13.08 1.77
N SER A 64 -3.64 11.94 1.10
CA SER A 64 -2.75 11.55 0.02
C SER A 64 -2.90 12.46 -1.20
N PRO A 65 -1.92 12.49 -2.11
CA PRO A 65 -2.16 12.84 -3.50
C PRO A 65 -3.24 11.94 -4.12
N TRP A 66 -3.76 12.35 -5.27
CA TRP A 66 -4.61 11.48 -6.08
C TRP A 66 -3.74 10.51 -6.88
N PHE A 67 -4.13 9.24 -6.91
CA PHE A 67 -3.48 8.19 -7.69
C PHE A 67 -4.43 7.63 -8.74
N ALA A 68 -3.87 7.08 -9.81
CA ALA A 68 -4.60 6.28 -10.79
C ALA A 68 -3.66 5.20 -11.36
N ALA A 69 -4.24 4.07 -11.78
CA ALA A 69 -3.50 2.97 -12.41
C ALA A 69 -4.15 2.55 -13.74
N PRO A 70 -3.35 1.96 -14.65
CA PRO A 70 -3.82 1.41 -15.93
C PRO A 70 -4.55 0.07 -15.79
N HIS A 71 -4.70 -0.45 -14.57
CA HIS A 71 -5.38 -1.70 -14.24
C HIS A 71 -6.03 -1.60 -12.85
N ASP A 72 -6.78 -2.64 -12.45
CA ASP A 72 -7.32 -2.74 -11.09
C ASP A 72 -6.19 -2.93 -10.07
N GLU A 73 -6.33 -2.31 -8.91
CA GLU A 73 -5.49 -2.54 -7.74
C GLU A 73 -6.37 -2.89 -6.53
N PHE A 74 -5.76 -3.38 -5.45
CA PHE A 74 -6.47 -3.64 -4.19
C PHE A 74 -5.70 -3.05 -3.02
N ALA A 75 -6.42 -2.42 -2.08
CA ALA A 75 -5.88 -1.96 -0.81
C ALA A 75 -6.42 -2.81 0.35
N LEU A 76 -5.52 -3.38 1.15
CA LEU A 76 -5.87 -4.06 2.40
C LEU A 76 -5.40 -3.20 3.58
N VAL A 77 -6.34 -2.78 4.43
CA VAL A 77 -6.01 -2.00 5.64
C VAL A 77 -5.48 -2.95 6.71
N MET A 78 -4.22 -2.76 7.11
CA MET A 78 -3.53 -3.59 8.10
C MET A 78 -3.59 -2.99 9.50
N ASP A 79 -3.69 -1.66 9.61
CA ASP A 79 -3.90 -0.95 10.87
C ASP A 79 -4.61 0.39 10.65
N GLY A 80 -5.33 0.85 11.68
CA GLY A 80 -6.07 2.11 11.68
C GLY A 80 -7.39 2.08 10.89
N GLU A 81 -7.85 3.28 10.54
CA GLU A 81 -9.00 3.55 9.68
C GLU A 81 -8.54 4.42 8.51
N ILE A 82 -8.91 4.04 7.29
CA ILE A 82 -8.56 4.76 6.08
C ILE A 82 -9.85 5.05 5.30
N VAL A 83 -9.95 6.29 4.85
CA VAL A 83 -11.01 6.76 3.98
C VAL A 83 -10.48 6.78 2.54
N PHE A 84 -11.17 6.06 1.65
CA PHE A 84 -10.89 6.03 0.22
C PHE A 84 -11.92 6.88 -0.50
N ASN A 85 -11.48 7.96 -1.15
CA ASN A 85 -12.32 8.79 -2.02
C ASN A 85 -12.07 8.40 -3.48
N PHE A 86 -13.13 8.38 -4.30
CA PHE A 86 -13.04 7.97 -5.70
C PHE A 86 -13.64 9.01 -6.65
N VAL A 87 -12.97 9.21 -7.78
CA VAL A 87 -13.43 10.02 -8.91
C VAL A 87 -13.30 9.20 -10.19
N LYS A 88 -14.35 9.19 -11.02
CA LYS A 88 -14.32 8.52 -12.32
C LYS A 88 -13.46 9.35 -13.28
N LEU A 89 -12.50 8.72 -13.94
CA LEU A 89 -11.70 9.36 -14.97
C LEU A 89 -12.40 9.31 -16.33
N ALA A 90 -12.20 10.33 -17.15
CA ALA A 90 -12.47 10.24 -18.59
C ALA A 90 -11.42 9.33 -19.27
N ASP A 91 -11.76 8.73 -20.40
CA ASP A 91 -10.88 7.76 -21.08
C ASP A 91 -9.48 8.30 -21.36
N GLY A 92 -9.36 9.56 -21.77
CA GLY A 92 -8.06 10.21 -22.02
C GLY A 92 -7.26 10.60 -20.76
N GLN A 93 -7.82 10.39 -19.57
CA GLN A 93 -7.16 10.64 -18.29
C GLN A 93 -6.71 9.34 -17.60
N VAL A 94 -7.14 8.18 -18.11
CA VAL A 94 -6.68 6.88 -17.61
C VAL A 94 -5.21 6.70 -18.00
N PRO A 95 -4.32 6.34 -17.04
CA PRO A 95 -2.93 6.03 -17.36
C PRO A 95 -2.83 4.96 -18.44
N SER A 96 -1.87 5.11 -19.38
CA SER A 96 -1.70 4.18 -20.51
C SER A 96 -0.37 3.41 -20.47
N HIS A 97 0.38 3.48 -19.37
CA HIS A 97 1.62 2.71 -19.20
C HIS A 97 1.32 1.29 -18.71
N GLU A 98 2.32 0.42 -18.66
CA GLU A 98 2.15 -1.01 -18.31
C GLU A 98 2.42 -1.34 -16.82
N GLY A 99 2.66 -0.31 -15.99
CA GLY A 99 3.05 -0.46 -14.59
C GLY A 99 1.93 -0.13 -13.60
N GLY A 100 2.26 -0.08 -12.30
CA GLY A 100 1.31 0.26 -11.23
C GLY A 100 0.86 1.71 -11.21
N ALA A 101 0.44 2.22 -10.05
CA ALA A 101 -0.12 3.56 -10.03
C ALA A 101 0.90 4.68 -10.32
N LEU A 102 0.37 5.78 -10.82
CA LEU A 102 1.05 7.08 -10.85
C LEU A 102 0.33 8.09 -9.96
N ARG A 103 1.06 9.12 -9.55
CA ARG A 103 0.51 10.30 -8.88
C ARG A 103 -0.02 11.32 -9.88
N LEU A 104 -1.27 11.73 -9.70
CA LEU A 104 -1.86 12.85 -10.44
C LEU A 104 -1.37 14.18 -9.87
N GLY A 105 -1.07 15.13 -10.75
CA GLY A 105 -0.59 16.46 -10.35
C GLY A 105 -1.65 17.38 -9.72
N ALA A 106 -2.93 17.00 -9.80
CA ALA A 106 -4.05 17.76 -9.24
C ALA A 106 -5.25 16.83 -9.01
N GLN A 107 -6.27 17.36 -8.32
CA GLN A 107 -7.55 16.69 -8.20
C GLN A 107 -8.19 16.48 -9.59
N PRO A 108 -8.61 15.26 -9.94
CA PRO A 108 -9.29 14.97 -11.19
C PRO A 108 -10.67 15.64 -11.23
N ASN A 109 -11.08 16.10 -12.41
CA ASN A 109 -12.30 16.86 -12.64
C ASN A 109 -13.50 16.02 -13.10
N GLY A 110 -13.49 14.72 -12.80
CA GLY A 110 -14.57 13.79 -13.15
C GLY A 110 -15.68 13.69 -12.10
N PRO A 111 -16.75 12.90 -12.36
CA PRO A 111 -17.81 12.70 -11.39
C PRO A 111 -17.33 11.88 -10.19
N GLY A 112 -17.71 12.32 -8.99
CA GLY A 112 -17.44 11.58 -7.76
C GLY A 112 -18.13 10.21 -7.77
N MET A 113 -17.38 9.16 -7.46
CA MET A 113 -17.89 7.79 -7.36
C MET A 113 -18.30 7.41 -5.93
N GLY A 114 -17.98 8.26 -4.95
CA GLY A 114 -18.30 8.08 -3.55
C GLY A 114 -17.05 7.82 -2.69
N ARG A 115 -17.31 7.28 -1.50
CA ARG A 115 -16.30 7.06 -0.46
C ARG A 115 -16.48 5.68 0.18
N VAL A 116 -15.36 5.03 0.50
CA VAL A 116 -15.30 3.83 1.35
C VAL A 116 -14.53 4.15 2.62
N THR A 117 -15.06 3.79 3.78
CA THR A 117 -14.31 3.84 5.05
C THR A 117 -13.95 2.41 5.44
N ALA A 118 -12.66 2.09 5.48
CA ALA A 118 -12.14 0.77 5.76
C ALA A 118 -11.31 0.79 7.05
N ARG A 119 -11.36 -0.30 7.82
CA ARG A 119 -10.60 -0.50 9.05
C ARG A 119 -9.75 -1.75 8.90
N ARG A 120 -8.88 -2.01 9.88
CA ARG A 120 -8.05 -3.23 9.93
C ARG A 120 -8.82 -4.48 9.47
N GLY A 121 -8.26 -5.18 8.50
CA GLY A 121 -8.78 -6.39 7.89
C GLY A 121 -9.75 -6.17 6.72
N HIS A 122 -10.18 -4.94 6.44
CA HIS A 122 -11.01 -4.64 5.28
C HIS A 122 -10.17 -4.45 4.02
N GLN A 123 -10.64 -5.02 2.90
CA GLN A 123 -10.07 -4.83 1.57
C GLN A 123 -10.98 -3.94 0.71
N VAL A 124 -10.37 -3.08 -0.10
CA VAL A 124 -11.05 -2.14 -1.00
C VAL A 124 -10.51 -2.34 -2.42
N LEU A 125 -11.42 -2.47 -3.40
CA LEU A 125 -11.07 -2.40 -4.82
C LEU A 125 -10.71 -0.96 -5.18
N LEU A 126 -9.59 -0.78 -5.88
CA LEU A 126 -9.16 0.46 -6.50
C LEU A 126 -9.33 0.27 -8.02
N PRO A 127 -10.48 0.64 -8.60
CA PRO A 127 -10.85 0.17 -9.92
C PRO A 127 -10.11 0.93 -11.03
N HIS A 128 -9.77 0.20 -12.09
CA HIS A 128 -9.32 0.76 -13.36
C HIS A 128 -10.30 1.83 -13.88
N GLY A 129 -9.73 2.93 -14.37
CA GLY A 129 -10.50 4.07 -14.85
C GLY A 129 -11.12 4.92 -13.73
N ALA A 130 -10.67 4.78 -12.50
CA ALA A 130 -10.91 5.71 -11.41
C ALA A 130 -9.60 6.27 -10.87
N ALA A 131 -9.65 7.49 -10.37
CA ALA A 131 -8.65 8.03 -9.49
C ALA A 131 -9.11 7.87 -8.04
N TYR A 132 -8.15 7.60 -7.16
CA TYR A 132 -8.41 7.37 -5.74
C TYR A 132 -7.49 8.18 -4.84
N GLN A 133 -7.99 8.54 -3.67
CA GLN A 133 -7.26 9.24 -2.61
C GLN A 133 -7.46 8.51 -1.29
N LEU A 134 -6.39 8.36 -0.51
CA LEU A 134 -6.40 7.75 0.81
C LEU A 134 -6.25 8.86 1.85
N VAL A 135 -7.11 8.84 2.86
CA VAL A 135 -7.15 9.85 3.92
C VAL A 135 -7.18 9.16 5.28
N SER A 136 -6.34 9.61 6.20
CA SER A 136 -6.45 9.23 7.61
C SER A 136 -5.98 10.33 8.54
N GLY A 137 -6.79 10.64 9.56
CA GLY A 137 -6.44 11.64 10.58
C GLY A 137 -5.41 11.15 11.61
N LYS A 138 -5.05 9.86 11.58
CA LYS A 138 -4.00 9.26 12.41
C LYS A 138 -3.17 8.32 11.52
N PRO A 139 -1.92 8.00 11.90
CA PRO A 139 -1.13 7.02 11.16
C PRO A 139 -1.89 5.69 11.01
N ALA A 140 -2.00 5.22 9.77
CA ALA A 140 -2.61 3.95 9.39
C ALA A 140 -1.70 3.21 8.41
N VAL A 141 -1.92 1.90 8.23
CA VAL A 141 -1.09 1.07 7.35
C VAL A 141 -1.97 0.34 6.35
N ALA A 142 -1.61 0.43 5.07
CA ALA A 142 -2.23 -0.34 4.00
C ALA A 142 -1.17 -1.14 3.22
N ILE A 143 -1.58 -2.32 2.74
CA ILE A 143 -0.88 -3.04 1.67
C ILE A 143 -1.62 -2.77 0.37
N ILE A 144 -0.90 -2.40 -0.68
CA ILE A 144 -1.42 -2.25 -2.04
C ILE A 144 -0.93 -3.42 -2.90
N GLN A 145 -1.86 -4.18 -3.46
CA GLN A 145 -1.59 -5.20 -4.48
C GLN A 145 -1.65 -4.54 -5.85
N THR A 146 -0.53 -4.53 -6.57
CA THR A 146 -0.38 -3.82 -7.85
C THR A 146 0.75 -4.42 -8.71
N VAL A 147 1.12 -3.70 -9.77
CA VAL A 147 2.28 -3.95 -10.63
C VAL A 147 3.37 -2.92 -10.31
N ASP A 148 4.64 -3.27 -10.48
CA ASP A 148 5.76 -2.35 -10.39
C ASP A 148 5.55 -1.13 -11.30
N GLY A 149 5.75 0.09 -10.78
CA GLY A 149 5.37 1.30 -11.47
C GLY A 149 6.07 2.57 -10.98
N PRO A 150 5.64 3.74 -11.48
CA PRO A 150 6.27 5.02 -11.20
C PRO A 150 6.36 5.39 -9.71
N GLU A 151 5.38 4.98 -8.90
CA GLU A 151 5.38 5.26 -7.45
C GLU A 151 6.04 4.14 -6.63
N THR A 152 6.42 3.00 -7.22
CA THR A 152 6.99 1.86 -6.50
C THR A 152 8.42 2.16 -6.04
N VAL A 153 8.64 2.17 -4.73
CA VAL A 153 9.97 2.34 -4.13
C VAL A 153 10.56 1.00 -3.75
N LYS A 154 11.73 0.67 -4.31
CA LYS A 154 12.48 -0.55 -4.03
C LYS A 154 13.72 -0.24 -3.21
N ARG A 155 13.76 -0.72 -1.97
CA ARG A 155 14.89 -0.55 -1.05
C ARG A 155 15.16 -1.81 -0.22
N TRP A 156 15.33 -2.94 -0.92
CA TRP A 156 15.49 -4.27 -0.33
C TRP A 156 16.62 -4.35 0.71
N SER A 157 17.73 -3.64 0.48
CA SER A 157 18.85 -3.56 1.42
C SER A 157 18.48 -2.94 2.76
N ASP A 158 17.47 -2.09 2.77
CA ASP A 158 17.10 -1.27 3.92
C ASP A 158 16.02 -1.94 4.76
N ILE A 159 15.21 -2.82 4.14
CA ILE A 159 14.03 -3.44 4.77
C ILE A 159 14.22 -4.93 5.07
N CYS A 160 15.08 -5.62 4.33
CA CYS A 160 15.26 -7.06 4.49
C CYS A 160 16.30 -7.37 5.57
N THR A 161 16.10 -8.50 6.24
CA THR A 161 17.12 -9.10 7.11
C THR A 161 18.18 -9.74 6.22
N LEU A 162 19.44 -9.31 6.34
CA LEU A 162 20.54 -9.73 5.47
C LEU A 162 21.61 -10.57 6.18
N GLY A 163 21.61 -10.60 7.52
CA GLY A 163 22.57 -11.28 8.38
C GLY A 163 22.21 -11.16 9.85
#